data_AF-A0AAU6A2Y3-F1
#
_entry.id   AF-A0AAU6A2Y3-F1
#
_cell.length_a   1.000
_cell.length_b   1.000
_cell.length_c   1.000
_cell.angle_alpha   90.00
_cell.angle_beta   90.00
_cell.angle_gamma   90.00
#
_symmetry.space_group_name_H-M   'P 1'
#
loop_
_entity.id
_entity.type
_entity.pdbx_description
1 polymer ?
#
loop_
_entity_poly.entity_id
_entity_poly.type
_entity_poly.pdbx_seq_one_letter_code
_entity_poly.pdbx_strand_id
1 'polypeptide(L)'
;MSEGSSSSLGDRVAAGWARAESVVTKVLLLVIFLIGLVAQFVKPVGDALEGKAYLGGALLSLVGYVLYTEVQRLNTAHGVQQGDTDSLGATLRQLTEEVGHLNAERLSRKVALVTPRDLEKEFEKALQVGGDVRFSAMGFTGETFAKALDAIFEQSPQNDQRVVHVKVLVPDFTRPMEVPGLIGADGKSVDAPVFRRSLVRQIESYDALLKRQIGRMRHKHQGVLTVEFRVMHMSPSLKLYLINNDQVFEGIYDKIALRPGEYDAAVPAEEASGAAGGEILDLLGYDSLLTRWSADDDERARDVVVRRRKFFDTLWEAAHELSVVSGRDAAQAS
;
A
#
# COMPACT_ATOMS: atom_id res chain seq x y z
N MET A 1 62.86 1.47 -10.36
CA MET A 1 61.44 1.09 -10.43
C MET A 1 60.63 2.32 -10.83
N SER A 2 60.01 2.31 -12.01
CA SER A 2 58.62 2.78 -12.22
C SER A 2 58.24 2.62 -13.70
N GLU A 3 57.56 1.52 -14.03
CA GLU A 3 56.49 1.49 -15.05
C GLU A 3 55.24 2.10 -14.37
N GLY A 4 54.33 2.85 -14.97
CA GLY A 4 53.79 2.85 -16.32
C GLY A 4 52.26 2.68 -16.18
N SER A 5 51.46 3.64 -16.66
CA SER A 5 50.15 3.38 -17.29
C SER A 5 49.50 4.70 -17.75
N SER A 6 49.33 4.81 -19.07
CA SER A 6 48.56 5.82 -19.78
C SER A 6 47.06 5.44 -19.78
N SER A 7 46.20 6.29 -19.21
CA SER A 7 44.75 6.12 -19.29
C SER A 7 44.21 6.49 -20.68
N SER A 8 43.34 5.62 -21.22
CA SER A 8 42.93 5.64 -22.62
C SER A 8 41.79 6.64 -22.89
N LEU A 9 41.82 7.27 -24.07
CA LEU A 9 40.80 8.20 -24.56
C LEU A 9 39.39 7.58 -24.68
N GLY A 10 39.28 6.25 -24.70
CA GLY A 10 38.01 5.52 -24.79
C GLY A 10 37.12 5.67 -23.55
N ASP A 11 37.72 5.68 -22.35
CA ASP A 11 37.00 5.80 -21.08
C ASP A 11 36.33 7.18 -20.92
N ARG A 12 36.92 8.20 -21.54
CA ARG A 12 36.40 9.58 -21.50
C ARG A 12 35.19 9.78 -22.43
N VAL A 13 35.10 9.00 -23.52
CA VAL A 13 33.97 9.06 -24.45
C VAL A 13 32.77 8.26 -23.90
N ALA A 14 33.01 7.09 -23.29
CA ALA A 14 31.96 6.28 -22.65
C ALA A 14 31.29 7.01 -21.46
N ALA A 15 32.08 7.71 -20.63
CA ALA A 15 31.56 8.51 -19.51
C ALA A 15 30.80 9.79 -19.96
N GLY A 16 30.98 10.23 -21.20
CA GLY A 16 30.22 11.32 -21.81
C GLY A 16 28.87 10.85 -22.35
N TRP A 17 28.83 9.64 -22.92
CA TRP A 17 27.62 9.04 -23.48
C TRP A 17 26.58 8.66 -22.40
N ALA A 18 27.02 8.08 -21.28
CA ALA A 18 26.13 7.74 -20.17
C ALA A 18 25.48 8.97 -19.48
N ARG A 19 26.18 10.11 -19.48
CA ARG A 19 25.63 11.39 -18.98
C ARG A 19 24.64 12.01 -19.97
N ALA A 20 24.89 11.88 -21.27
CA ALA A 20 23.97 12.35 -22.30
C ALA A 20 22.64 11.57 -22.27
N GLU A 21 22.67 10.26 -22.05
CA GLU A 21 21.47 9.41 -21.96
C GLU A 21 20.54 9.83 -20.80
N SER A 22 21.11 10.17 -19.64
CA SER A 22 20.36 10.69 -18.49
C SER A 22 19.72 12.05 -18.76
N VAL A 23 20.45 12.97 -19.41
CA VAL A 23 19.95 14.32 -19.71
C VAL A 23 18.88 14.27 -20.79
N VAL A 24 19.05 13.47 -21.83
CA VAL A 24 18.05 13.31 -22.92
C VAL A 24 16.76 12.71 -22.36
N THR A 25 16.86 11.70 -21.50
CA THR A 25 15.68 11.09 -20.85
C THR A 25 14.98 12.09 -19.93
N LYS A 26 15.73 12.91 -19.19
CA LYS A 26 15.20 13.97 -18.31
C LYS A 26 14.52 15.08 -19.11
N VAL A 27 15.10 15.52 -20.22
CA VAL A 27 14.50 16.52 -21.11
C VAL A 27 13.23 15.96 -21.76
N LEU A 28 13.25 14.69 -22.19
CA LEU A 28 12.07 14.03 -22.76
C LEU A 28 10.91 13.96 -21.77
N LEU A 29 11.18 13.55 -20.53
CA LEU A 29 10.17 13.49 -19.46
C LEU A 29 9.63 14.87 -19.10
N LEU A 30 10.49 15.89 -19.04
CA LEU A 30 10.09 17.27 -18.76
C LEU A 30 9.24 17.87 -19.89
N VAL A 31 9.56 17.55 -21.15
CA VAL A 31 8.74 17.93 -22.31
C VAL A 31 7.39 17.21 -22.28
N ILE A 32 7.35 15.90 -22.00
CA ILE A 32 6.09 15.15 -21.84
C ILE A 32 5.24 15.73 -20.70
N PHE A 33 5.87 16.10 -19.58
CA PHE A 33 5.21 16.75 -18.44
C PHE A 33 4.62 18.11 -18.82
N LEU A 34 5.39 18.98 -19.47
CA LEU A 34 4.90 20.29 -19.90
C LEU A 34 3.77 20.18 -20.93
N ILE A 35 3.85 19.21 -21.86
CA ILE A 35 2.76 18.94 -22.81
C ILE A 35 1.50 18.45 -22.06
N GLY A 36 1.66 17.57 -21.07
CA GLY A 36 0.56 17.11 -20.23
C GLY A 36 -0.08 18.23 -19.40
N LEU A 37 0.72 19.19 -18.93
CA LEU A 37 0.26 20.35 -18.17
C LEU A 37 -0.48 21.34 -19.08
N VAL A 38 0.06 21.65 -20.26
CA VAL A 38 -0.60 22.53 -21.25
C VAL A 38 -1.91 21.94 -21.75
N ALA A 39 -1.99 20.60 -21.89
CA ALA A 39 -3.21 19.89 -22.27
C ALA A 39 -4.37 20.09 -21.28
N GLN A 40 -4.09 20.38 -20.01
CA GLN A 40 -5.12 20.63 -18.99
C GLN A 40 -5.74 22.03 -19.10
N PHE A 41 -5.06 22.98 -19.76
CA PHE A 41 -5.50 24.37 -19.84
C PHE A 41 -5.91 24.82 -21.25
N VAL A 42 -5.63 24.03 -22.29
CA VAL A 42 -5.92 24.35 -23.69
C VAL A 42 -6.85 23.29 -24.31
N LYS A 43 -8.14 23.64 -24.45
CA LYS A 43 -9.22 22.78 -24.98
C LYS A 43 -8.86 21.92 -26.21
N PRO A 44 -8.25 22.45 -27.30
CA PRO A 44 -7.97 21.63 -28.48
C PRO A 44 -6.92 20.51 -28.27
N VAL A 45 -6.14 20.56 -27.19
CA VAL A 45 -5.18 19.50 -26.83
C VAL A 45 -5.83 18.45 -25.92
N GLY A 46 -6.79 18.87 -25.08
CA GLY A 46 -7.60 17.99 -24.23
C GLY A 46 -8.47 17.02 -25.05
N ASP A 47 -9.09 17.51 -26.13
CA ASP A 47 -9.96 16.69 -27.00
C ASP A 47 -9.16 15.61 -27.78
N ALA A 48 -7.88 15.85 -28.07
CA ALA A 48 -7.00 14.85 -28.70
C ALA A 48 -6.52 13.74 -27.73
N LEU A 49 -6.67 13.95 -26.42
CA LEU A 49 -6.21 13.05 -25.35
C LEU A 49 -7.35 12.39 -24.57
N GLU A 50 -8.60 12.62 -24.97
CA GLU A 50 -9.83 12.22 -24.29
C GLU A 50 -9.99 10.70 -24.10
N GLY A 51 -9.19 9.88 -24.82
CA GLY A 51 -9.13 8.43 -24.63
C GLY A 51 -8.07 7.90 -23.64
N LYS A 52 -7.19 8.76 -23.08
CA LYS A 52 -6.02 8.32 -22.26
C LYS A 52 -5.81 9.11 -20.96
N ALA A 53 -6.82 9.86 -20.51
CA ALA A 53 -6.76 10.73 -19.33
C ALA A 53 -6.38 10.04 -18.00
N TYR A 54 -6.44 8.70 -17.91
CA TYR A 54 -6.06 7.95 -16.71
C TYR A 54 -4.55 7.77 -16.50
N LEU A 55 -3.72 8.09 -17.51
CA LEU A 55 -2.26 7.96 -17.40
C LEU A 55 -1.59 9.21 -16.78
N GLY A 56 -2.25 10.37 -16.83
CA GLY A 56 -1.64 11.66 -16.48
C GLY A 56 -1.30 11.82 -15.00
N GLY A 57 -2.15 11.36 -14.09
CA GLY A 57 -1.91 11.47 -12.64
C GLY A 57 -0.86 10.50 -12.11
N ALA A 58 -0.85 9.26 -12.61
CA ALA A 58 0.15 8.25 -12.22
C ALA A 58 1.54 8.57 -12.80
N LEU A 59 1.61 9.11 -14.03
CA LEU A 59 2.85 9.65 -14.57
C LEU A 59 3.33 10.86 -13.77
N LEU A 60 2.43 11.74 -13.32
CA LEU A 60 2.79 12.91 -12.51
C LEU A 60 3.43 12.50 -11.18
N SER A 61 2.86 11.50 -10.50
CA SER A 61 3.40 10.97 -9.24
C SER A 61 4.72 10.22 -9.45
N LEU A 62 4.84 9.46 -10.54
CA LEU A 62 6.08 8.74 -10.87
C LEU A 62 7.21 9.71 -11.28
N VAL A 63 6.89 10.72 -12.10
CA VAL A 63 7.83 11.77 -12.52
C VAL A 63 8.21 12.65 -11.33
N GLY A 64 7.25 12.98 -10.45
CA GLY A 64 7.51 13.68 -9.19
C GLY A 64 8.43 12.87 -8.26
N TYR A 65 8.21 11.56 -8.16
CA TYR A 65 9.04 10.66 -7.36
C TYR A 65 10.46 10.50 -7.93
N VAL A 66 10.60 10.37 -9.26
CA VAL A 66 11.90 10.27 -9.96
C VAL A 66 12.68 11.59 -9.87
N LEU A 67 11.99 12.73 -9.97
CA LEU A 67 12.61 14.05 -9.77
C LEU A 67 13.01 14.26 -8.30
N TYR A 68 12.19 13.81 -7.35
CA TYR A 68 12.50 13.81 -5.92
C TYR A 68 13.77 13.00 -5.62
N THR A 69 13.89 11.79 -6.16
CA THR A 69 15.08 10.94 -5.94
C THR A 69 16.34 11.57 -6.50
N GLU A 70 16.25 12.26 -7.63
CA GLU A 70 17.43 12.83 -8.29
C GLU A 70 17.87 14.17 -7.69
N VAL A 71 16.91 14.98 -7.19
CA VAL A 71 17.21 16.16 -6.38
C VAL A 71 17.86 15.74 -5.06
N GLN A 72 17.36 14.68 -4.41
CA GLN A 72 17.94 14.13 -3.20
C GLN A 72 19.38 13.61 -3.43
N ARG A 73 19.66 13.08 -4.62
CA ARG A 73 21.00 12.66 -5.07
C ARG A 73 21.96 13.81 -5.32
N LEU A 74 21.46 14.94 -5.83
CA LEU A 74 22.26 16.15 -6.04
C LEU A 74 22.54 16.89 -4.72
N ASN A 75 21.59 16.83 -3.78
CA ASN A 75 21.69 17.50 -2.49
C ASN A 75 22.64 16.78 -1.52
N THR A 76 22.69 15.44 -1.59
CA THR A 76 23.66 14.62 -0.83
C THR A 76 25.10 14.78 -1.34
N ALA A 77 25.30 15.28 -2.56
CA ALA A 77 26.61 15.52 -3.15
C ALA A 77 27.22 16.89 -2.84
N HIS A 78 26.45 17.84 -2.28
CA HIS A 78 26.94 19.18 -1.91
C HIS A 78 26.59 19.49 -0.46
N GLY A 79 27.54 19.20 0.45
CA GLY A 79 27.41 19.56 1.85
C GLY A 79 27.59 21.06 2.09
N VAL A 80 26.55 21.87 1.85
CA VAL A 80 26.32 23.17 2.52
C VAL A 80 24.82 23.49 2.45
N GLN A 81 24.11 23.47 3.58
CA GLN A 81 23.10 24.47 4.01
C GLN A 81 22.07 23.90 5.02
N GLN A 82 22.32 24.16 6.30
CA GLN A 82 21.34 24.03 7.38
C GLN A 82 20.12 24.95 7.24
N GLY A 83 20.10 25.88 6.27
CA GLY A 83 18.93 26.71 5.97
C GLY A 83 17.90 26.05 5.05
N ASP A 84 18.29 24.99 4.31
CA ASP A 84 17.44 24.38 3.28
C ASP A 84 16.62 23.20 3.82
N THR A 85 17.06 22.58 4.92
CA THR A 85 16.28 21.56 5.64
C THR A 85 15.05 22.13 6.32
N ASP A 86 15.14 23.37 6.82
CA ASP A 86 14.01 24.06 7.45
C ASP A 86 13.02 24.59 6.40
N SER A 87 13.53 25.04 5.24
CA SER A 87 12.71 25.45 4.09
C SER A 87 11.95 24.26 3.46
N LEU A 88 12.62 23.10 3.33
CA LEU A 88 12.04 21.86 2.82
C LEU A 88 11.04 21.27 3.81
N GLY A 89 11.35 21.30 5.11
CA GLY A 89 10.41 20.91 6.17
C GLY A 89 9.17 21.79 6.26
N ALA A 90 9.28 23.08 5.91
CA ALA A 90 8.16 24.00 5.77
C ALA A 90 7.36 23.73 4.49
N THR A 91 8.05 23.46 3.37
CA THR A 91 7.43 23.15 2.07
C THR A 91 6.70 21.80 2.10
N LEU A 92 7.25 20.80 2.78
CA LEU A 92 6.59 19.49 2.99
C LEU A 92 5.34 19.63 3.87
N ARG A 93 5.38 20.48 4.89
CA ARG A 93 4.20 20.81 5.69
C ARG A 93 3.15 21.53 4.86
N GLN A 94 3.56 22.52 4.07
CA GLN A 94 2.67 23.24 3.16
C GLN A 94 2.04 22.32 2.11
N LEU A 95 2.81 21.40 1.51
CA LEU A 95 2.30 20.42 0.55
C LEU A 95 1.37 19.40 1.24
N THR A 96 1.66 18.99 2.48
CA THR A 96 0.78 18.10 3.25
C THR A 96 -0.55 18.80 3.59
N GLU A 97 -0.50 20.08 3.94
CA GLU A 97 -1.67 20.92 4.19
C GLU A 97 -2.47 21.19 2.91
N GLU A 98 -1.79 21.41 1.78
CA GLU A 98 -2.41 21.67 0.48
C GLU A 98 -3.02 20.38 -0.11
N VAL A 99 -2.39 19.21 0.06
CA VAL A 99 -3.01 17.91 -0.23
C VAL A 99 -4.19 17.63 0.69
N GLY A 100 -4.09 18.01 1.97
CA GLY A 100 -5.20 17.98 2.91
C GLY A 100 -6.37 18.88 2.48
N HIS A 101 -6.07 20.09 1.98
CA HIS A 101 -7.05 21.05 1.49
C HIS A 101 -7.68 20.62 0.17
N LEU A 102 -6.91 20.07 -0.77
CA LEU A 102 -7.42 19.50 -2.02
C LEU A 102 -8.28 18.25 -1.77
N ASN A 103 -7.93 17.45 -0.77
CA ASN A 103 -8.81 16.38 -0.27
C ASN A 103 -10.10 16.99 0.32
N ALA A 104 -10.01 18.04 1.15
CA ALA A 104 -11.17 18.73 1.73
C ALA A 104 -12.08 19.38 0.67
N GLU A 105 -11.53 19.96 -0.40
CA GLU A 105 -12.29 20.48 -1.53
C GLU A 105 -12.95 19.37 -2.36
N ARG A 106 -12.31 18.20 -2.49
CA ARG A 106 -12.92 17.01 -3.10
C ARG A 106 -14.04 16.42 -2.23
N LEU A 107 -13.95 16.62 -0.91
CA LEU A 107 -14.93 16.23 0.12
C LEU A 107 -16.13 17.18 0.21
N SER A 108 -16.06 18.38 -0.40
CA SER A 108 -17.22 19.29 -0.53
C SER A 108 -18.36 18.72 -1.39
N ARG A 109 -18.16 17.55 -2.01
CA ARG A 109 -19.14 16.88 -2.86
C ARG A 109 -19.53 15.51 -2.28
N LYS A 110 -20.34 15.50 -1.22
CA LYS A 110 -21.15 14.37 -0.70
C LYS A 110 -20.44 13.00 -0.54
N VAL A 111 -19.13 12.99 -0.28
CA VAL A 111 -18.40 11.77 0.06
C VAL A 111 -18.25 11.68 1.57
N ALA A 112 -18.80 10.63 2.19
CA ALA A 112 -18.74 10.46 3.63
C ALA A 112 -17.37 9.91 4.05
N LEU A 113 -16.55 10.75 4.70
CA LEU A 113 -15.40 10.27 5.46
C LEU A 113 -15.88 9.57 6.71
N VAL A 114 -15.32 8.40 6.96
CA VAL A 114 -15.69 7.56 8.10
C VAL A 114 -14.44 7.03 8.79
N THR A 115 -14.59 6.74 10.07
CA THR A 115 -13.51 6.16 10.88
C THR A 115 -13.52 4.62 10.80
N PRO A 116 -12.45 3.94 11.21
CA PRO A 116 -12.47 2.48 11.39
C PRO A 116 -13.61 2.00 12.30
N ARG A 117 -13.98 2.78 13.33
CA ARG A 117 -15.12 2.45 14.21
C ARG A 117 -16.46 2.53 13.48
N ASP A 118 -16.59 3.40 12.49
CA ASP A 118 -17.80 3.47 11.69
C ASP A 118 -17.89 2.28 10.73
N LEU A 119 -16.76 1.79 10.21
CA LEU A 119 -16.70 0.53 9.47
C LEU A 119 -17.15 -0.66 10.32
N GLU A 120 -16.68 -0.75 11.57
CA GLU A 120 -17.10 -1.79 12.52
C GLU A 120 -18.63 -1.81 12.72
N LYS A 121 -19.26 -0.64 12.90
CA LYS A 121 -20.72 -0.53 13.01
C LYS A 121 -21.43 -1.04 11.76
N GLU A 122 -20.86 -0.85 10.57
CA GLU A 122 -21.46 -1.31 9.32
C GLU A 122 -21.34 -2.85 9.18
N PHE A 123 -20.27 -3.46 9.68
CA PHE A 123 -20.18 -4.92 9.81
C PHE A 123 -21.26 -5.47 10.76
N GLU A 124 -21.44 -4.84 11.92
CA GLU A 124 -22.48 -5.22 12.88
C GLU A 124 -23.88 -5.14 12.26
N LYS A 125 -24.19 -4.02 11.58
CA LYS A 125 -25.48 -3.84 10.89
C LYS A 125 -25.73 -4.93 9.86
N ALA A 126 -24.74 -5.23 9.01
CA ALA A 126 -24.87 -6.27 7.99
C ALA A 126 -25.15 -7.65 8.63
N LEU A 127 -24.50 -7.97 9.73
CA LEU A 127 -24.74 -9.23 10.46
C LEU A 127 -26.09 -9.25 11.18
N GLN A 128 -26.57 -8.11 11.70
CA GLN A 128 -27.88 -7.99 12.35
C GLN A 128 -29.04 -8.19 11.37
N VAL A 129 -28.93 -7.67 10.15
CA VAL A 129 -29.91 -7.92 9.07
C VAL A 129 -30.03 -9.43 8.79
N GLY A 130 -28.90 -10.15 8.84
CA GLY A 130 -28.87 -11.60 8.64
C GLY A 130 -28.96 -12.01 7.18
N GLY A 131 -29.30 -13.28 6.93
CA GLY A 131 -29.30 -13.86 5.59
C GLY A 131 -27.89 -14.16 5.06
N ASP A 132 -27.66 -13.95 3.77
CA ASP A 132 -26.37 -14.14 3.08
C ASP A 132 -25.56 -12.84 3.12
N VAL A 133 -24.57 -12.82 4.02
CA VAL A 133 -23.68 -11.68 4.26
C VAL A 133 -22.32 -11.99 3.67
N ARG A 134 -21.80 -11.08 2.84
CA ARG A 134 -20.47 -11.19 2.25
C ARG A 134 -19.60 -10.06 2.76
N PHE A 135 -18.42 -10.39 3.26
CA PHE A 135 -17.39 -9.42 3.57
C PHE A 135 -16.14 -9.73 2.76
N SER A 136 -15.55 -8.71 2.15
CA SER A 136 -14.27 -8.85 1.46
C SER A 136 -13.34 -7.73 1.87
N ALA A 137 -12.09 -8.06 2.14
CA ALA A 137 -11.09 -7.10 2.57
C ALA A 137 -9.80 -7.26 1.77
N MET A 138 -9.22 -6.15 1.34
CA MET A 138 -7.86 -6.04 0.86
C MET A 138 -7.11 -5.03 1.73
N GLY A 139 -5.98 -5.44 2.28
CA GLY A 139 -5.20 -4.57 3.17
C GLY A 139 -3.84 -5.16 3.50
N PHE A 140 -3.11 -4.51 4.41
CA PHE A 140 -1.72 -4.82 4.74
C PHE A 140 -1.55 -6.20 5.37
N THR A 141 -2.19 -6.47 6.51
CA THR A 141 -2.14 -7.78 7.18
C THR A 141 -3.52 -8.40 7.42
N GLY A 142 -4.59 -7.67 7.09
CA GLY A 142 -5.96 -8.03 7.45
C GLY A 142 -6.33 -7.73 8.91
N GLU A 143 -5.42 -7.16 9.72
CA GLU A 143 -5.60 -6.95 11.17
C GLU A 143 -6.91 -6.26 11.55
N THR A 144 -7.14 -5.04 11.04
CA THR A 144 -8.31 -4.22 11.39
C THR A 144 -9.61 -4.98 11.13
N PHE A 145 -9.66 -5.69 10.01
CA PHE A 145 -10.84 -6.44 9.60
C PHE A 145 -11.04 -7.73 10.41
N ALA A 146 -9.97 -8.51 10.59
CA ALA A 146 -10.05 -9.76 11.33
C ALA A 146 -10.38 -9.56 12.80
N LYS A 147 -9.77 -8.55 13.46
CA LYS A 147 -10.07 -8.22 14.86
C LYS A 147 -11.50 -7.72 15.04
N ALA A 148 -11.97 -6.86 14.14
CA ALA A 148 -13.34 -6.36 14.17
C ALA A 148 -14.35 -7.50 14.06
N LEU A 149 -14.21 -8.36 13.04
CA LEU A 149 -15.13 -9.49 12.86
C LEU A 149 -15.05 -10.51 13.99
N ASP A 150 -13.86 -10.81 14.52
CA ASP A 150 -13.71 -11.71 15.67
C ASP A 150 -14.51 -11.22 16.89
N ALA A 151 -14.40 -9.93 17.22
CA ALA A 151 -15.15 -9.31 18.31
C ALA A 151 -16.67 -9.34 18.07
N ILE A 152 -17.11 -9.04 16.84
CA ILE A 152 -18.53 -9.02 16.49
C ILE A 152 -19.13 -10.45 16.49
N PHE A 153 -18.40 -11.45 15.99
CA PHE A 153 -18.85 -12.84 16.04
C PHE A 153 -18.94 -13.36 17.48
N GLU A 154 -18.01 -12.97 18.35
CA GLU A 154 -18.04 -13.35 19.75
C GLU A 154 -19.32 -12.88 20.46
N GLN A 155 -19.78 -11.66 20.14
CA GLN A 155 -20.94 -11.00 20.74
C GLN A 155 -22.25 -11.22 19.97
N SER A 156 -22.20 -11.84 18.79
CA SER A 156 -23.39 -12.02 17.95
C SER A 156 -24.49 -12.83 18.64
N PRO A 157 -25.78 -12.47 18.50
CA PRO A 157 -26.87 -13.31 18.97
C PRO A 157 -27.00 -14.59 18.14
N GLN A 158 -27.76 -15.56 18.67
CA GLN A 158 -28.13 -16.77 17.92
C GLN A 158 -28.90 -16.39 16.64
N ASN A 159 -28.52 -16.99 15.51
CA ASN A 159 -29.18 -16.81 14.22
C ASN A 159 -28.79 -17.94 13.24
N ASP A 160 -29.56 -19.03 13.25
CA ASP A 160 -29.27 -20.21 12.41
C ASP A 160 -29.49 -19.97 10.89
N GLN A 161 -30.17 -18.89 10.51
CA GLN A 161 -30.43 -18.54 9.10
C GLN A 161 -29.30 -17.70 8.49
N ARG A 162 -28.31 -17.29 9.29
CA ARG A 162 -27.20 -16.46 8.83
C ARG A 162 -26.16 -17.32 8.10
N VAL A 163 -25.74 -16.86 6.93
CA VAL A 163 -24.60 -17.40 6.17
C VAL A 163 -23.64 -16.24 5.94
N VAL A 164 -22.39 -16.41 6.37
CA VAL A 164 -21.35 -15.38 6.26
C VAL A 164 -20.18 -15.88 5.43
N HIS A 165 -19.80 -15.10 4.43
CA HIS A 165 -18.65 -15.34 3.58
C HIS A 165 -17.60 -14.28 3.81
N VAL A 166 -16.39 -14.69 4.19
CA VAL A 166 -15.28 -13.78 4.48
C VAL A 166 -14.12 -14.08 3.54
N LYS A 167 -13.73 -13.08 2.75
CA LYS A 167 -12.55 -13.13 1.87
C LYS A 167 -11.54 -12.07 2.28
N VAL A 168 -10.29 -12.46 2.46
CA VAL A 168 -9.21 -11.54 2.85
C VAL A 168 -8.03 -11.68 1.90
N LEU A 169 -7.71 -10.60 1.20
CA LEU A 169 -6.59 -10.50 0.27
C LEU A 169 -5.48 -9.65 0.91
N VAL A 170 -4.28 -10.21 1.03
CA VAL A 170 -3.12 -9.51 1.59
C VAL A 170 -1.89 -9.66 0.69
N PRO A 171 -0.88 -8.80 0.83
CA PRO A 171 0.40 -8.98 0.18
C PRO A 171 1.05 -10.32 0.50
N ASP A 172 1.70 -10.91 -0.50
CA ASP A 172 2.60 -12.05 -0.34
C ASP A 172 3.96 -11.59 0.21
N PHE A 173 4.09 -11.58 1.53
CA PHE A 173 5.34 -11.30 2.24
C PHE A 173 6.32 -12.48 2.26
N THR A 174 6.09 -13.59 1.57
CA THR A 174 7.12 -14.65 1.43
C THR A 174 8.22 -14.22 0.47
N ARG A 175 7.93 -13.32 -0.46
CA ARG A 175 8.86 -12.78 -1.45
C ARG A 175 9.50 -11.47 -0.98
N PRO A 176 10.73 -11.16 -1.44
CA PRO A 176 11.37 -9.87 -1.17
C PRO A 176 10.52 -8.68 -1.64
N MET A 177 10.53 -7.58 -0.88
CA MET A 177 9.91 -6.32 -1.29
C MET A 177 10.55 -5.12 -0.60
N GLU A 178 10.49 -3.95 -1.23
CA GLU A 178 11.08 -2.73 -0.68
C GLU A 178 10.18 -2.06 0.36
N VAL A 179 8.85 -2.23 0.29
CA VAL A 179 7.90 -1.61 1.23
C VAL A 179 6.84 -2.62 1.66
N PRO A 180 6.74 -2.92 2.96
CA PRO A 180 7.61 -2.47 4.05
C PRO A 180 9.05 -3.01 3.93
N GLY A 181 10.02 -2.26 4.47
CA GLY A 181 11.45 -2.55 4.28
C GLY A 181 12.34 -1.92 5.35
N LEU A 182 13.66 -2.10 5.21
CA LEU A 182 14.68 -1.46 6.03
C LEU A 182 15.19 -0.21 5.31
N ILE A 183 15.41 0.88 6.04
CA ILE A 183 16.09 2.05 5.49
C ILE A 183 17.60 1.80 5.54
N GLY A 184 18.21 1.70 4.36
CA GLY A 184 19.65 1.58 4.19
C GLY A 184 20.38 2.89 4.46
N ALA A 185 21.71 2.81 4.55
CA ALA A 185 22.57 3.97 4.79
C ALA A 185 22.48 5.05 3.69
N ASP A 186 21.99 4.70 2.50
CA ASP A 186 21.73 5.63 1.39
C ASP A 186 20.32 6.27 1.45
N GLY A 187 19.55 6.01 2.51
CA GLY A 187 18.20 6.51 2.71
C GLY A 187 17.14 5.78 1.89
N LYS A 188 17.49 4.69 1.19
CA LYS A 188 16.54 3.91 0.40
C LYS A 188 16.01 2.71 1.16
N SER A 189 14.79 2.33 0.83
CA SER A 189 14.19 1.12 1.38
C SER A 189 14.72 -0.11 0.66
N VAL A 190 15.12 -1.12 1.44
CA VAL A 190 15.53 -2.44 0.97
C VAL A 190 14.69 -3.52 1.65
N ASP A 191 14.80 -4.77 1.19
CA ASP A 191 14.06 -5.87 1.79
C ASP A 191 14.38 -6.03 3.29
N ALA A 192 13.35 -6.36 4.07
CA ALA A 192 13.46 -6.61 5.50
C ALA A 192 13.04 -8.06 5.81
N PRO A 193 13.90 -9.09 5.58
CA PRO A 193 13.49 -10.48 5.67
C PRO A 193 12.92 -10.88 7.05
N VAL A 194 13.50 -10.35 8.13
CA VAL A 194 13.05 -10.63 9.50
C VAL A 194 11.66 -10.03 9.74
N PHE A 195 11.44 -8.78 9.31
CA PHE A 195 10.16 -8.10 9.43
C PHE A 195 9.08 -8.75 8.57
N ARG A 196 9.38 -9.11 7.32
CA ARG A 196 8.44 -9.87 6.49
C ARG A 196 8.04 -11.20 7.14
N ARG A 197 8.97 -11.93 7.73
CA ARG A 197 8.66 -13.17 8.48
C ARG A 197 7.77 -12.92 9.69
N SER A 198 7.80 -11.74 10.33
CA SER A 198 6.84 -11.41 11.38
C SER A 198 5.47 -11.08 10.80
N LEU A 199 5.40 -10.36 9.67
CA LEU A 199 4.14 -10.07 8.97
C LEU A 199 3.45 -11.34 8.45
N VAL A 200 4.19 -12.30 7.89
CA VAL A 200 3.64 -13.62 7.50
C VAL A 200 2.99 -14.30 8.70
N ARG A 201 3.70 -14.39 9.84
CA ARG A 201 3.15 -14.97 11.09
C ARG A 201 1.93 -14.21 11.60
N GLN A 202 1.91 -12.89 11.43
CA GLN A 202 0.77 -12.06 11.81
C GLN A 202 -0.46 -12.36 10.94
N ILE A 203 -0.29 -12.50 9.63
CA ILE A 203 -1.36 -12.90 8.69
C ILE A 203 -1.88 -14.29 9.03
N GLU A 204 -0.99 -15.28 9.23
CA GLU A 204 -1.36 -16.65 9.62
C GLU A 204 -2.16 -16.65 10.93
N SER A 205 -1.80 -15.81 11.89
CA SER A 205 -2.53 -15.63 13.15
C SER A 205 -3.95 -15.09 12.92
N TYR A 206 -4.15 -14.12 12.03
CA TYR A 206 -5.48 -13.58 11.71
C TYR A 206 -6.35 -14.54 10.88
N ASP A 207 -5.75 -15.32 10.00
CA ASP A 207 -6.45 -16.42 9.31
C ASP A 207 -6.95 -17.45 10.33
N ALA A 208 -6.07 -17.91 11.24
CA ALA A 208 -6.43 -18.84 12.29
C ALA A 208 -7.48 -18.26 13.27
N LEU A 209 -7.39 -16.96 13.56
CA LEU A 209 -8.35 -16.21 14.38
C LEU A 209 -9.77 -16.34 13.82
N LEU A 210 -9.96 -16.00 12.54
CA LEU A 210 -11.27 -16.06 11.90
C LEU A 210 -11.73 -17.49 11.62
N LYS A 211 -10.83 -18.40 11.22
CA LYS A 211 -11.20 -19.82 11.00
C LYS A 211 -11.68 -20.50 12.29
N ARG A 212 -11.16 -20.12 13.46
CA ARG A 212 -11.66 -20.61 14.75
C ARG A 212 -13.12 -20.22 15.00
N GLN A 213 -13.58 -19.09 14.45
CA GLN A 213 -14.97 -18.66 14.59
C GLN A 213 -15.94 -19.58 13.84
N ILE A 214 -15.50 -20.33 12.81
CA ILE A 214 -16.35 -21.30 12.09
C ILE A 214 -16.92 -22.33 13.06
N GLY A 215 -16.06 -22.94 13.89
CA GLY A 215 -16.50 -23.94 14.87
C GLY A 215 -17.33 -23.31 16.00
N ARG A 216 -16.93 -22.12 16.47
CA ARG A 216 -17.64 -21.41 17.56
C ARG A 216 -19.05 -20.98 17.15
N MET A 217 -19.20 -20.38 15.97
CA MET A 217 -20.50 -19.95 15.45
C MET A 217 -21.43 -21.16 15.27
N ARG A 218 -20.91 -22.27 14.76
CA ARG A 218 -21.67 -23.52 14.64
C ARG A 218 -22.16 -24.03 15.99
N HIS A 219 -21.29 -24.07 17.00
CA HIS A 219 -21.65 -24.51 18.35
C HIS A 219 -22.66 -23.57 19.04
N LYS A 220 -22.56 -22.26 18.78
CA LYS A 220 -23.45 -21.24 19.36
C LYS A 220 -24.73 -21.01 18.54
N HIS A 221 -24.99 -21.78 17.48
CA HIS A 221 -26.15 -21.58 16.61
C HIS A 221 -26.22 -20.16 15.99
N GLN A 222 -25.06 -19.57 15.71
CA GLN A 222 -24.93 -18.22 15.14
C GLN A 222 -24.88 -18.21 13.60
N GLY A 223 -25.17 -19.35 12.97
CA GLY A 223 -25.18 -19.53 11.52
C GLY A 223 -23.94 -20.26 10.97
N VAL A 224 -23.73 -20.12 9.66
CA VAL A 224 -22.62 -20.72 8.91
C VAL A 224 -21.61 -19.64 8.56
N LEU A 225 -20.31 -19.92 8.74
CA LEU A 225 -19.22 -19.03 8.38
C LEU A 225 -18.24 -19.74 7.44
N THR A 226 -17.80 -19.05 6.40
CA THR A 226 -16.68 -19.45 5.54
C THR A 226 -15.62 -18.34 5.55
N VAL A 227 -14.35 -18.73 5.62
CA VAL A 227 -13.22 -17.81 5.70
C VAL A 227 -12.13 -18.26 4.75
N GLU A 228 -11.71 -17.36 3.87
CA GLU A 228 -10.63 -17.57 2.91
C GLU A 228 -9.62 -16.42 2.99
N PHE A 229 -8.35 -16.77 3.13
CA PHE A 229 -7.22 -15.85 2.98
C PHE A 229 -6.48 -16.20 1.69
N ARG A 230 -6.22 -15.18 0.87
CA ARG A 230 -5.36 -15.28 -0.31
C ARG A 230 -4.26 -14.23 -0.27
N VAL A 231 -3.15 -14.57 -0.92
CA VAL A 231 -1.98 -13.72 -1.02
C VAL A 231 -1.65 -13.39 -2.47
N MET A 232 -1.21 -12.16 -2.71
CA MET A 232 -0.74 -11.69 -4.01
C MET A 232 0.51 -10.86 -3.83
N HIS A 233 1.51 -11.04 -4.70
CA HIS A 233 2.70 -10.20 -4.65
C HIS A 233 2.38 -8.77 -5.12
N MET A 234 2.29 -7.84 -4.17
CA MET A 234 1.95 -6.44 -4.38
C MET A 234 2.42 -5.59 -3.21
N SER A 235 2.67 -4.30 -3.46
CA SER A 235 2.90 -3.33 -2.37
C SER A 235 1.57 -2.95 -1.70
N PRO A 236 1.51 -2.80 -0.37
CA PRO A 236 0.26 -2.48 0.33
C PRO A 236 -0.04 -0.98 0.26
N SER A 237 -0.71 -0.55 -0.81
CA SER A 237 -1.06 0.87 -1.03
C SER A 237 -2.51 1.22 -0.67
N LEU A 238 -3.40 0.24 -0.68
CA LEU A 238 -4.85 0.42 -0.56
C LEU A 238 -5.43 -0.40 0.58
N LYS A 239 -6.33 0.22 1.35
CA LYS A 239 -7.32 -0.42 2.21
C LYS A 239 -8.62 -0.46 1.44
N LEU A 240 -9.20 -1.63 1.27
CA LEU A 240 -10.48 -1.79 0.61
C LEU A 240 -11.31 -2.80 1.39
N TYR A 241 -12.48 -2.37 1.85
CA TYR A 241 -13.46 -3.22 2.51
C TYR A 241 -14.76 -3.17 1.72
N LEU A 242 -15.31 -4.34 1.43
CA LEU A 242 -16.57 -4.54 0.72
C LEU A 242 -17.53 -5.22 1.69
N ILE A 243 -18.71 -4.64 1.83
CA ILE A 243 -19.83 -5.26 2.52
C ILE A 243 -20.89 -5.56 1.46
N ASN A 244 -21.26 -6.84 1.39
CA ASN A 244 -22.16 -7.39 0.38
C ASN A 244 -21.74 -6.97 -1.04
N ASN A 245 -22.68 -6.41 -1.79
CA ASN A 245 -22.49 -5.94 -3.16
C ASN A 245 -22.83 -4.46 -3.31
N ASP A 246 -23.03 -3.76 -2.20
CA ASP A 246 -23.64 -2.44 -2.15
C ASP A 246 -22.81 -1.42 -1.38
N GLN A 247 -21.83 -1.81 -0.55
CA GLN A 247 -20.99 -0.86 0.17
C GLN A 247 -19.50 -1.10 -0.02
N VAL A 248 -18.78 0.02 -0.16
CA VAL A 248 -17.32 0.07 -0.25
C VAL A 248 -16.77 1.08 0.76
N PHE A 249 -15.69 0.69 1.41
CA PHE A 249 -14.86 1.56 2.23
C PHE A 249 -13.43 1.49 1.71
N GLU A 250 -12.88 2.62 1.27
CA GLU A 250 -11.52 2.68 0.74
C GLU A 250 -10.67 3.73 1.43
N GLY A 251 -9.39 3.43 1.62
CA GLY A 251 -8.40 4.35 2.16
C GLY A 251 -7.01 4.00 1.68
N ILE A 252 -6.06 4.90 1.88
CA ILE A 252 -4.66 4.66 1.52
C ILE A 252 -3.81 4.45 2.78
N TYR A 253 -2.67 3.79 2.61
CA TYR A 253 -1.61 3.78 3.62
C TYR A 253 -0.72 5.00 3.40
N ASP A 254 -1.13 6.13 4.00
CA ASP A 254 -0.50 7.44 3.87
C ASP A 254 0.49 7.76 4.99
N LYS A 255 0.49 6.97 6.08
CA LYS A 255 1.41 7.12 7.19
C LYS A 255 2.50 6.07 7.13
N ILE A 256 3.73 6.56 7.12
CA ILE A 256 4.93 5.78 7.21
C ILE A 256 5.51 6.02 8.60
N ALA A 257 5.84 4.94 9.32
CA ALA A 257 6.57 5.03 10.56
C ALA A 257 7.94 4.38 10.43
N LEU A 258 8.94 5.08 10.95
CA LEU A 258 10.26 4.53 11.20
C LEU A 258 10.22 3.91 12.60
N ARG A 259 10.31 2.60 12.68
CA ARG A 259 10.38 1.88 13.96
C ARG A 259 11.85 1.55 14.28
N PRO A 260 12.28 1.65 15.55
CA PRO A 260 13.55 1.09 15.98
C PRO A 260 13.62 -0.38 15.58
N GLY A 261 14.79 -0.84 15.12
CA GLY A 261 15.03 -2.19 14.65
C GLY A 261 14.94 -3.25 15.76
N GLU A 262 13.77 -3.45 16.38
CA GLU A 262 13.50 -4.62 17.23
C GLU A 262 13.63 -5.95 16.45
N TYR A 263 13.79 -5.86 15.13
CA TYR A 263 14.04 -6.97 14.21
C TYR A 263 15.49 -7.01 13.69
N ASP A 264 16.41 -6.18 14.21
CA ASP A 264 17.84 -6.12 13.82
C ASP A 264 18.64 -7.40 14.14
N ALA A 265 18.12 -8.27 15.01
CA ALA A 265 18.88 -9.37 15.61
C ALA A 265 19.29 -10.52 14.65
N ALA A 266 19.12 -10.39 13.33
CA ALA A 266 19.50 -11.44 12.37
C ALA A 266 20.07 -10.92 11.05
N VAL A 267 20.77 -9.78 11.05
CA VAL A 267 21.67 -9.42 9.94
C VAL A 267 23.05 -10.03 10.23
N PRO A 268 23.59 -10.93 9.38
CA PRO A 268 24.95 -11.46 9.54
C PRO A 268 25.97 -10.32 9.61
N ALA A 269 26.95 -10.43 10.52
CA ALA A 269 27.92 -9.38 10.84
C ALA A 269 28.74 -8.87 9.63
N GLU A 270 28.78 -9.61 8.52
CA GLU A 270 29.47 -9.23 7.29
C GLU A 270 28.70 -8.19 6.45
N GLU A 271 27.37 -8.07 6.63
CA GLU A 271 26.54 -7.01 6.02
C GLU A 271 26.31 -5.83 6.98
N ALA A 272 26.67 -5.99 8.25
CA ALA A 272 26.52 -4.98 9.31
C ALA A 272 27.66 -3.94 9.34
N SER A 273 28.60 -3.99 8.40
CA SER A 273 29.66 -2.98 8.29
C SER A 273 29.10 -1.65 7.75
N GLY A 274 28.43 -0.88 8.62
CA GLY A 274 28.04 0.51 8.38
C GLY A 274 26.68 0.94 8.95
N ALA A 275 25.79 0.01 9.27
CA ALA A 275 24.43 0.33 9.71
C ALA A 275 24.33 0.33 11.25
N ALA A 276 24.60 1.47 11.87
CA ALA A 276 24.13 1.73 13.22
C ALA A 276 22.61 1.98 13.18
N GLY A 277 21.82 0.93 13.43
CA GLY A 277 20.37 0.97 13.64
C GLY A 277 19.54 1.10 12.37
N GLY A 278 19.14 -0.04 11.78
CA GLY A 278 18.27 -0.05 10.59
C GLY A 278 16.83 0.29 10.97
N GLU A 279 16.39 1.52 10.70
CA GLU A 279 15.00 1.89 10.91
C GLU A 279 14.10 1.11 9.94
N ILE A 280 13.02 0.52 10.47
CA ILE A 280 12.04 -0.19 9.65
C ILE A 280 11.03 0.80 9.10
N LEU A 281 10.89 0.82 7.79
CA LEU A 281 9.82 1.47 7.06
C LEU A 281 8.54 0.64 7.17
N ASP A 282 7.72 0.96 8.16
CA ASP A 282 6.43 0.31 8.39
C ASP A 282 5.26 1.18 7.91
N LEU A 283 4.24 0.53 7.35
CA LEU A 283 3.03 1.18 6.88
C LEU A 283 1.99 1.18 7.99
N LEU A 284 1.90 2.30 8.71
CA LEU A 284 0.86 2.49 9.71
C LEU A 284 -0.44 2.94 9.04
N GLY A 285 -1.52 2.23 9.32
CA GLY A 285 -2.81 2.54 8.70
C GLY A 285 -4.01 2.49 9.64
N TYR A 286 -3.81 2.25 10.93
CA TYR A 286 -4.92 1.96 11.83
C TYR A 286 -5.91 3.13 11.94
N ASP A 287 -5.42 4.38 11.95
CA ASP A 287 -6.25 5.58 12.13
C ASP A 287 -6.48 6.40 10.85
N SER A 288 -6.16 5.88 9.66
CA SER A 288 -6.45 6.65 8.43
C SER A 288 -7.95 6.69 8.18
N LEU A 289 -8.47 7.86 7.82
CA LEU A 289 -9.86 8.02 7.42
C LEU A 289 -10.16 7.16 6.19
N LEU A 290 -11.35 6.58 6.17
CA LEU A 290 -11.86 5.83 5.04
C LEU A 290 -12.90 6.68 4.31
N THR A 291 -12.98 6.46 3.01
CA THR A 291 -14.06 6.96 2.19
C THR A 291 -15.13 5.89 2.07
N ARG A 292 -16.37 6.19 2.47
CA ARG A 292 -17.53 5.32 2.28
C ARG A 292 -18.22 5.62 0.94
N TRP A 293 -18.60 4.56 0.23
CA TRP A 293 -19.49 4.58 -0.92
C TRP A 293 -20.63 3.60 -0.72
N SER A 294 -21.88 4.03 -0.95
CA SER A 294 -23.06 3.16 -0.95
C SER A 294 -23.71 3.15 -2.33
N ALA A 295 -24.11 1.98 -2.81
CA ALA A 295 -24.87 1.84 -4.05
C ALA A 295 -26.26 2.51 -3.97
N ASP A 296 -26.75 2.77 -2.76
CA ASP A 296 -28.02 3.48 -2.54
C ASP A 296 -27.89 5.01 -2.54
N ASP A 297 -26.66 5.56 -2.58
CA ASP A 297 -26.45 7.01 -2.47
C ASP A 297 -26.79 7.73 -3.80
N ASP A 298 -25.97 7.52 -4.84
CA ASP A 298 -26.17 8.11 -6.17
C ASP A 298 -25.53 7.24 -7.28
N GLU A 299 -25.73 7.63 -8.54
CA GLU A 299 -25.20 6.89 -9.70
C GLU A 299 -23.68 6.75 -9.68
N ARG A 300 -22.98 7.80 -9.25
CA ARG A 300 -21.52 7.78 -9.14
C ARG A 300 -21.07 6.79 -8.07
N ALA A 301 -21.74 6.78 -6.91
CA ALA A 301 -21.42 5.85 -5.84
C ALA A 301 -21.65 4.39 -6.27
N ARG A 302 -22.74 4.12 -7.02
CA ARG A 302 -22.97 2.80 -7.66
C ARG A 302 -21.83 2.39 -8.57
N ASP A 303 -21.38 3.30 -9.45
CA ASP A 303 -20.26 3.03 -10.36
C ASP A 303 -18.97 2.73 -9.61
N VAL A 304 -18.69 3.45 -8.52
CA VAL A 304 -17.52 3.19 -7.66
C VAL A 304 -17.62 1.82 -7.02
N VAL A 305 -18.78 1.46 -6.43
CA VAL A 305 -19.00 0.14 -5.82
C VAL A 305 -18.77 -0.98 -6.83
N VAL A 306 -19.38 -0.89 -8.01
CA VAL A 306 -19.22 -1.89 -9.09
C VAL A 306 -17.76 -2.02 -9.52
N ARG A 307 -17.08 -0.88 -9.72
CA ARG A 307 -15.67 -0.87 -10.16
C ARG A 307 -14.74 -1.47 -9.11
N ARG A 308 -14.94 -1.13 -7.83
CA ARG A 308 -14.10 -1.63 -6.73
C ARG A 308 -14.32 -3.09 -6.43
N ARG A 309 -15.56 -3.58 -6.52
CA ARG A 309 -15.85 -5.01 -6.47
C ARG A 309 -15.13 -5.75 -7.60
N LYS A 310 -15.28 -5.28 -8.85
CA LYS A 310 -14.59 -5.88 -10.01
C LYS A 310 -13.07 -5.89 -9.85
N PHE A 311 -12.50 -4.80 -9.31
CA PHE A 311 -11.08 -4.70 -9.02
C PHE A 311 -10.65 -5.76 -8.00
N PHE A 312 -11.36 -5.88 -6.87
CA PHE A 312 -11.10 -6.91 -5.87
C PHE A 312 -11.18 -8.32 -6.46
N ASP A 313 -12.27 -8.63 -7.16
CA ASP A 313 -12.49 -9.96 -7.75
C ASP A 313 -11.37 -10.32 -8.75
N THR A 314 -10.92 -9.36 -9.56
CA THR A 314 -9.82 -9.57 -10.51
C THR A 314 -8.53 -9.93 -9.78
N LEU A 315 -8.19 -9.23 -8.69
CA LEU A 315 -7.02 -9.56 -7.90
C LEU A 315 -7.19 -10.88 -7.14
N TRP A 316 -8.39 -11.15 -6.63
CA TRP A 316 -8.73 -12.37 -5.91
C TRP A 316 -8.52 -13.62 -6.76
N GLU A 317 -8.96 -13.60 -8.02
CA GLU A 317 -8.79 -14.72 -8.96
C GLU A 317 -7.33 -14.91 -9.39
N ALA A 318 -6.52 -13.86 -9.39
CA ALA A 318 -5.08 -13.94 -9.66
C ALA A 318 -4.25 -14.32 -8.42
N ALA A 319 -4.82 -14.20 -7.23
CA ALA A 319 -4.16 -14.49 -5.96
C ALA A 319 -4.12 -16.00 -5.68
N HIS A 320 -3.14 -16.41 -4.89
CA HIS A 320 -2.97 -17.81 -4.48
C HIS A 320 -3.43 -17.98 -3.03
N GLU A 321 -3.79 -19.20 -2.64
CA GLU A 321 -4.15 -19.49 -1.25
C GLU A 321 -2.98 -19.19 -0.30
N LEU A 322 -3.29 -18.75 0.92
CA LEU A 322 -2.31 -18.62 1.98
C LEU A 322 -1.78 -20.02 2.34
N SER A 323 -0.61 -20.37 1.81
CA SER A 323 0.09 -21.59 2.17
C SER A 323 0.68 -21.44 3.57
N VAL A 324 0.23 -22.26 4.52
CA VAL A 324 0.82 -22.34 5.86
C VAL A 324 2.24 -22.87 5.69
N VAL A 325 3.25 -22.09 6.07
CA VAL A 325 4.64 -22.58 6.10
C VAL A 325 4.74 -23.53 7.29
N SER A 326 4.43 -24.81 7.06
CA SER A 326 4.68 -25.85 8.06
C SER A 326 6.17 -25.88 8.36
N GLY A 327 6.54 -25.76 9.63
CA GLY A 327 7.94 -25.63 10.10
C GLY A 327 8.90 -26.79 9.79
N ARG A 328 8.58 -27.66 8.82
CA ARG A 328 9.49 -28.69 8.29
C ARG A 328 10.35 -28.21 7.13
N ASP A 329 9.91 -27.21 6.37
CA ASP A 329 10.64 -26.77 5.16
C ASP A 329 11.75 -25.75 5.47
N ALA A 330 11.73 -25.15 6.67
CA ALA A 330 12.79 -24.24 7.13
C ALA A 330 14.13 -24.95 7.41
N ALA A 331 14.15 -26.29 7.49
CA ALA A 331 15.35 -27.07 7.75
C ALA A 331 16.08 -27.55 6.48
N GLN A 332 15.55 -27.30 5.28
CA GLN A 332 16.17 -27.71 4.01
C GLN A 332 16.74 -26.55 3.17
N ALA A 333 16.61 -25.30 3.65
CA ALA A 333 17.18 -24.12 3.00
C ALA A 333 18.16 -23.37 3.92
N SER A 334 18.96 -24.12 4.67
CA SER A 334 20.18 -23.63 5.36
C SER A 334 21.40 -24.28 4.74
#